data_AF-A0A8W8MVJ5-F1
#
_entry.id   AF-A0A8W8MVJ5-F1
#
_cell.length_a   1.000
_cell.length_b   1.000
_cell.length_c   1.000
_cell.angle_alpha   90.00
_cell.angle_beta   90.00
_cell.angle_gamma   90.00
#
_symmetry.space_group_name_H-M   'P 1'
#
loop_
_entity.id
_entity.type
_entity.pdbx_description
1 polymer ?
#
loop_
_entity_poly.entity_id
_entity_poly.type
_entity_poly.pdbx_seq_one_letter_code
_entity_poly.pdbx_strand_id
1 'polypeptide(L)'
;HFDQYDNLLCQISGKKQVMLFDPHNNHQMYEGHIPEATLSYNQTSNTFHRRHLLESTSMVMSPVDILKPDYSRFPLFGDTYPLNCTLEEGDVLYLPSFWWHEVQSFPNVTAGRNLAINFWYDPFLIKEFPCAECKLDVNPKYRHLL
;
A
#
# COMPACT_ATOMS: atom_id res chain seq x y z
N HIS A 1 0.13 -1.64 -0.95
CA HIS A 1 -0.66 -1.65 0.30
C HIS A 1 -1.39 -0.33 0.42
N PHE A 2 -2.12 -0.06 1.51
CA PHE A 2 -2.57 1.29 1.84
C PHE A 2 -2.34 1.57 3.32
N ASP A 3 -2.35 2.86 3.68
CA ASP A 3 -2.21 3.32 5.05
C ASP A 3 -3.47 4.05 5.53
N GLN A 4 -3.71 4.08 6.84
CA GLN A 4 -4.82 4.81 7.46
C GLN A 4 -4.50 6.27 7.78
N TYR A 5 -3.43 6.82 7.19
CA TYR A 5 -2.91 8.14 7.48
C TYR A 5 -2.81 8.97 6.20
N ASP A 6 -2.96 10.28 6.34
CA ASP A 6 -2.57 11.21 5.29
C ASP A 6 -1.06 11.37 5.29
N ASN A 7 -0.45 11.30 4.10
CA ASN A 7 1.00 11.33 3.96
C ASN A 7 1.45 12.43 2.99
N LEU A 8 2.42 13.24 3.40
CA LEU A 8 3.19 14.10 2.50
C LEU A 8 4.55 13.46 2.24
N LEU A 9 4.69 12.85 1.06
CA LEU A 9 5.93 12.24 0.60
C LEU A 9 6.79 13.27 -0.14
N CYS A 10 7.82 13.76 0.54
CA CYS A 10 8.75 14.77 0.04
C CYS A 10 10.03 14.10 -0.50
N GLN A 11 10.30 14.24 -1.79
CA GLN A 11 11.45 13.65 -2.46
C GLN A 11 12.66 14.60 -2.38
N ILE A 12 13.76 14.17 -1.76
CA ILE A 12 14.93 15.02 -1.47
C ILE A 12 16.10 14.73 -2.41
N SER A 13 16.39 13.46 -2.70
CA SER A 13 17.45 13.08 -3.64
C SER A 13 17.13 11.77 -4.34
N GLY A 14 17.42 11.67 -5.64
CA GLY A 14 16.99 10.60 -6.51
C GLY A 14 15.53 10.79 -6.95
N LYS A 15 14.90 9.69 -7.36
CA LYS A 15 13.54 9.69 -7.91
C LYS A 15 12.67 8.63 -7.28
N LYS A 16 11.36 8.89 -7.16
CA LYS A 16 10.37 7.84 -6.83
C LYS A 16 9.36 7.69 -7.95
N GLN A 17 8.98 6.46 -8.25
CA GLN A 17 7.79 6.15 -9.02
C GLN A 17 6.74 5.61 -8.05
N VAL A 18 5.58 6.23 -8.04
CA VAL A 18 4.45 5.87 -7.18
C VAL A 18 3.30 5.48 -8.09
N MET A 19 2.87 4.22 -8.00
CA MET A 19 1.65 3.75 -8.65
C MET A 19 0.53 3.76 -7.62
N LEU A 20 -0.57 4.44 -7.93
CA LEU A 20 -1.69 4.65 -7.02
C LEU A 20 -2.95 3.99 -7.58
N PHE A 21 -3.77 3.41 -6.72
CA PHE A 21 -5.08 2.89 -7.08
C PHE A 21 -6.14 3.43 -6.13
N ASP A 22 -7.35 3.58 -6.66
CA ASP A 22 -8.47 4.15 -5.94
C ASP A 22 -8.82 3.28 -4.70
N PRO A 23 -9.12 3.88 -3.53
CA PRO A 23 -9.55 3.15 -2.35
C PRO A 23 -10.77 2.22 -2.57
N HIS A 24 -11.60 2.47 -3.60
CA HIS A 24 -12.72 1.61 -3.95
C HIS A 24 -12.30 0.32 -4.66
N ASN A 25 -11.04 0.20 -5.10
CA ASN A 25 -10.55 -0.98 -5.81
C ASN A 25 -10.18 -2.16 -4.88
N ASN A 26 -10.51 -2.13 -3.59
CA ASN A 26 -10.19 -3.22 -2.64
C ASN A 26 -10.47 -4.63 -3.17
N HIS A 27 -11.61 -4.83 -3.84
CA HIS A 27 -11.95 -6.13 -4.41
C HIS A 27 -11.03 -6.53 -5.58
N GLN A 28 -10.74 -5.59 -6.48
CA GLN A 28 -9.83 -5.82 -7.62
C GLN A 28 -8.35 -5.93 -7.18
N MET A 29 -8.01 -5.29 -6.06
CA MET A 29 -6.70 -5.37 -5.42
C MET A 29 -6.55 -6.65 -4.58
N TYR A 30 -7.58 -7.49 -4.46
CA TYR A 30 -7.56 -8.71 -3.63
C TYR A 30 -7.11 -8.41 -2.19
N GLU A 31 -7.73 -7.40 -1.58
CA GLU A 31 -7.47 -6.97 -0.21
C GLU A 31 -7.45 -8.16 0.76
N GLY A 32 -6.37 -8.30 1.53
CA GLY A 32 -6.26 -9.36 2.51
C GLY A 32 -5.17 -9.13 3.56
N HIS A 33 -5.32 -9.84 4.68
CA HIS A 33 -4.29 -9.95 5.71
C HIS A 33 -3.31 -11.05 5.30
N ILE A 34 -2.09 -10.65 4.94
CA ILE A 34 -1.04 -11.58 4.52
C ILE A 34 -0.10 -11.82 5.70
N PRO A 35 -0.01 -13.05 6.25
CA PRO A 35 0.85 -13.34 7.40
C PRO A 35 2.29 -12.89 7.18
N GLU A 36 2.74 -11.96 8.02
CA GLU A 36 4.11 -11.48 8.01
C GLU A 36 5.06 -12.51 8.61
N ALA A 37 6.33 -12.45 8.22
CA ALA A 37 7.33 -13.38 8.71
C ALA A 37 8.56 -12.65 9.24
N THR A 38 9.02 -13.05 10.43
CA THR A 38 10.33 -12.62 10.91
C THR A 38 11.41 -13.41 10.20
N LEU A 39 12.37 -12.71 9.60
CA LEU A 39 13.54 -13.30 8.98
C LEU A 39 14.70 -13.32 9.98
N SER A 40 15.45 -14.42 10.00
CA SER A 40 16.74 -14.51 10.69
C SER A 40 17.87 -14.63 9.67
N TYR A 41 18.96 -13.90 9.93
CA TYR A 41 20.14 -13.91 9.09
C TYR A 41 21.19 -14.87 9.66
N ASN A 42 21.64 -15.82 8.84
CA ASN A 42 22.74 -16.69 9.16
C ASN A 42 24.03 -16.11 8.56
N GLN A 43 24.93 -15.65 9.44
CA GLN A 43 26.21 -15.04 9.04
C GLN A 43 27.15 -16.05 8.36
N THR A 44 27.12 -17.33 8.75
CA THR A 44 28.01 -18.36 8.20
C THR A 44 27.63 -18.73 6.78
N SER A 45 26.33 -18.91 6.50
CA SER A 45 25.84 -19.22 5.15
C SER A 45 25.55 -17.98 4.32
N ASN A 46 25.60 -16.78 4.91
CA ASN A 46 25.17 -15.52 4.30
C ASN A 46 23.75 -15.60 3.71
N THR A 47 22.84 -16.26 4.43
CA THR A 47 21.46 -16.47 3.97
C THR A 47 20.41 -16.04 5.00
N PHE A 48 19.28 -15.54 4.50
CA PHE A 48 18.08 -15.32 5.30
C PHE A 48 17.23 -16.59 5.33
N HIS A 49 16.65 -16.90 6.48
CA HIS A 49 15.65 -17.95 6.63
C HIS A 49 14.44 -17.43 7.41
N ARG A 50 13.27 -17.96 7.06
CA ARG A 50 12.02 -17.63 7.73
C ARG A 50 11.99 -18.28 9.11
N ARG A 51 11.82 -17.49 10.16
CA ARG A 51 11.82 -17.97 11.55
C ARG A 51 10.42 -18.30 12.06
N HIS A 52 9.49 -17.35 11.95
CA HIS A 52 8.15 -17.45 12.51
C HIS A 52 7.16 -16.63 11.66
N LEU A 53 5.93 -17.13 11.50
CA LEU A 53 4.82 -16.39 10.90
C LEU A 53 4.04 -15.69 12.01
N LEU A 54 3.85 -14.38 11.90
CA LEU A 54 3.05 -13.63 12.86
C LEU A 54 1.59 -14.06 12.76
N GLU A 55 0.95 -14.28 13.92
CA GLU A 55 -0.46 -14.72 13.99
C GLU A 55 -1.45 -13.62 13.58
N SER A 56 -1.01 -12.36 13.61
CA SER A 56 -1.78 -11.21 13.18
C SER A 56 -0.91 -10.26 12.36
N THR A 57 -1.54 -9.54 11.45
CA THR A 57 -0.91 -8.50 10.62
C THR A 57 -1.68 -7.22 10.85
N SER A 58 -0.98 -6.13 11.14
CA SER A 58 -1.59 -4.80 11.27
C SER A 58 -1.81 -4.14 9.92
N MET A 59 -1.14 -4.61 8.86
CA MET A 59 -1.22 -4.04 7.52
C MET A 59 -2.15 -4.83 6.62
N VAL A 60 -2.95 -4.08 5.87
CA VAL A 60 -3.76 -4.62 4.78
C VAL A 60 -2.92 -4.59 3.49
N MET A 61 -2.83 -5.74 2.83
CA MET A 61 -1.95 -5.94 1.70
C MET A 61 -2.71 -6.50 0.49
N SER A 62 -2.07 -6.42 -0.68
CA SER A 62 -2.49 -7.13 -1.89
C SER A 62 -1.49 -8.25 -2.18
N PRO A 63 -1.93 -9.45 -2.57
CA PRO A 63 -1.04 -10.52 -3.02
C PRO A 63 -0.60 -10.36 -4.49
N VAL A 64 -1.08 -9.34 -5.20
CA VAL A 64 -0.79 -9.10 -6.61
C VAL A 64 0.59 -8.44 -6.75
N ASP A 65 1.47 -9.04 -7.55
CA ASP A 65 2.67 -8.36 -8.04
C ASP A 65 2.26 -7.42 -9.18
N ILE A 66 2.22 -6.11 -8.91
CA ILE A 66 1.72 -5.14 -9.89
C ILE A 66 2.70 -4.89 -11.04
N LEU A 67 3.98 -5.24 -10.88
CA LEU A 67 5.00 -5.09 -11.93
C LEU A 67 4.95 -6.27 -12.90
N LYS A 68 4.46 -7.41 -12.42
CA LYS A 68 4.24 -8.61 -13.22
C LYS A 68 2.93 -9.32 -12.82
N PRO A 69 1.76 -8.73 -13.14
CA PRO A 69 0.48 -9.28 -12.69
C PRO A 69 0.20 -10.65 -13.30
N ASP A 70 -0.16 -11.61 -12.44
CA ASP A 70 -0.67 -12.91 -12.86
C ASP A 70 -2.19 -12.84 -13.03
N TYR A 71 -2.65 -12.45 -14.22
CA TYR A 71 -4.07 -12.34 -14.55
C TYR A 71 -4.81 -13.69 -14.57
N SER A 72 -4.09 -14.82 -14.62
CA SER A 72 -4.73 -16.14 -14.49
C SER A 72 -5.19 -16.39 -13.05
N ARG A 73 -4.40 -15.91 -12.09
CA ARG A 73 -4.67 -16.04 -10.65
C ARG A 73 -5.49 -14.88 -10.08
N PHE A 74 -5.29 -13.67 -10.62
CA PHE A 74 -5.90 -12.43 -10.16
C PHE A 74 -6.62 -11.68 -11.29
N PRO A 75 -7.63 -12.30 -11.95
CA PRO A 75 -8.28 -11.72 -13.12
C PRO A 75 -8.93 -10.35 -12.85
N LEU A 76 -9.47 -10.11 -11.66
CA LEU A 76 -10.15 -8.86 -11.31
C LEU A 76 -9.21 -7.65 -11.30
N PHE A 77 -7.90 -7.86 -11.13
CA PHE A 77 -6.92 -6.79 -11.17
C PHE A 77 -6.84 -6.13 -12.55
N GLY A 78 -7.24 -6.84 -13.62
CA GLY A 78 -7.32 -6.29 -14.98
C GLY A 78 -8.32 -5.16 -15.14
N ASP A 79 -9.29 -5.02 -14.22
CA ASP A 79 -10.29 -3.95 -14.22
C ASP A 79 -9.86 -2.74 -13.37
N THR A 80 -8.58 -2.64 -13.01
CA THR A 80 -8.02 -1.50 -12.28
C THR A 80 -7.44 -0.43 -13.21
N TYR A 81 -7.43 0.82 -12.75
CA TYR A 81 -6.90 1.96 -13.48
C TYR A 81 -5.86 2.69 -12.62
N PRO A 82 -4.56 2.31 -12.73
CA PRO A 82 -3.52 2.93 -11.92
C PRO A 82 -3.26 4.39 -12.32
N LEU A 83 -3.00 5.24 -11.34
CA LEU A 83 -2.37 6.55 -11.54
C LEU A 83 -0.86 6.40 -11.33
N ASN A 84 -0.07 6.79 -12.32
CA ASN A 84 1.38 6.76 -12.25
C ASN A 84 1.92 8.16 -11.98
N CYS A 85 2.57 8.33 -10.84
CA CYS A 85 3.24 9.56 -10.44
C CYS A 85 4.75 9.34 -10.39
N THR A 86 5.53 10.28 -10.93
CA THR A 86 6.99 10.32 -10.78
C THR A 86 7.34 11.54 -9.96
N LEU A 87 8.04 11.34 -8.85
CA LEU A 87 8.54 12.40 -7.98
C LEU A 87 10.04 12.58 -8.23
N GLU A 88 10.41 13.76 -8.69
CA GLU A 88 11.79 14.21 -8.83
C GLU A 88 12.25 14.94 -7.56
N GLU A 89 13.53 15.32 -7.51
CA GLU A 89 14.08 16.05 -6.37
C GLU A 89 13.37 17.40 -6.17
N GLY A 90 12.84 17.63 -4.97
CA GLY A 90 12.07 18.82 -4.62
C GLY A 90 10.55 18.64 -4.68
N ASP A 91 10.06 17.56 -5.31
CA ASP A 91 8.62 17.29 -5.39
C ASP A 91 8.04 16.82 -4.06
N VAL A 92 6.76 17.14 -3.86
CA VAL A 92 5.96 16.64 -2.74
C VAL A 92 4.68 16.02 -3.29
N LEU A 93 4.44 14.75 -2.95
CA LEU A 93 3.17 14.08 -3.19
C LEU A 93 2.33 14.12 -1.92
N TYR A 94 1.14 14.70 -2.01
CA TYR A 94 0.08 14.39 -1.06
C TYR A 94 -0.54 13.04 -1.44
N LEU A 95 -0.38 12.06 -0.56
CA LEU A 95 -0.94 10.73 -0.65
C LEU A 95 -2.06 10.62 0.39
N PRO A 96 -3.34 10.65 -0.03
CA PRO A 96 -4.45 10.60 0.90
C PRO A 96 -4.55 9.23 1.58
N SER A 97 -5.12 9.22 2.78
CA SER A 97 -5.39 7.96 3.49
C SER A 97 -6.20 6.97 2.64
N PHE A 98 -5.93 5.68 2.86
CA PHE A 98 -6.54 4.52 2.21
C PHE A 98 -6.26 4.35 0.70
N TRP A 99 -5.46 5.22 0.09
CA TRP A 99 -5.01 5.01 -1.28
C TRP A 99 -4.03 3.84 -1.35
N TRP A 100 -4.35 2.88 -2.21
CA TRP A 100 -3.44 1.82 -2.57
C TRP A 100 -2.24 2.42 -3.27
N HIS A 101 -1.05 2.05 -2.83
CA HIS A 101 0.17 2.54 -3.43
C HIS A 101 1.28 1.49 -3.43
N GLU A 102 2.14 1.61 -4.45
CA GLU A 102 3.41 0.92 -4.60
C GLU A 102 4.47 1.95 -4.95
N VAL A 103 5.64 1.87 -4.30
CA VAL A 103 6.71 2.86 -4.44
C VAL A 103 7.99 2.19 -4.88
N GLN A 104 8.50 2.60 -6.03
CA GLN A 104 9.85 2.25 -6.48
C GLN A 104 10.77 3.45 -6.30
N SER A 105 11.96 3.21 -5.75
CA SER A 105 12.95 4.26 -5.46
C SER A 105 14.20 4.07 -6.31
N PHE A 106 14.65 5.16 -6.94
CA PHE A 106 15.81 5.17 -7.82
C PHE A 106 16.84 6.17 -7.28
N PRO A 107 18.12 5.80 -7.19
CA PRO A 107 19.15 6.71 -6.71
C PRO A 107 19.43 7.83 -7.73
N ASN A 108 19.83 9.00 -7.23
CA ASN A 108 20.41 10.05 -8.06
C ASN A 108 21.68 9.53 -8.75
N VAL A 109 21.85 9.85 -10.03
CA VAL A 109 22.95 9.33 -10.87
C VAL A 109 24.34 9.76 -10.35
N THR A 110 24.45 10.97 -9.80
CA THR A 110 25.72 11.51 -9.29
C THR A 110 25.94 11.17 -7.83
N ALA A 111 24.93 11.34 -6.98
CA ALA A 111 25.05 11.11 -5.54
C ALA A 111 24.96 9.63 -5.13
N GLY A 112 24.47 8.75 -6.02
CA GLY A 112 24.38 7.31 -5.78
C GLY A 112 23.40 6.90 -4.68
N ARG A 113 22.45 7.77 -4.31
CA ARG A 113 21.49 7.53 -3.23
C ARG A 113 20.08 8.02 -3.56
N ASN A 114 19.08 7.41 -2.93
CA ASN A 114 17.71 7.93 -2.86
C ASN A 114 17.43 8.40 -1.43
N LEU A 115 16.83 9.58 -1.26
CA LEU A 115 16.45 10.15 0.02
C LEU A 115 15.07 10.81 -0.10
N ALA A 116 14.18 10.53 0.84
CA ALA A 116 12.87 11.16 0.96
C ALA A 116 12.48 11.28 2.44
N ILE A 117 11.55 12.19 2.72
CA ILE A 117 10.97 12.42 4.04
C ILE A 117 9.46 12.32 3.90
N ASN A 118 8.81 11.64 4.84
CA ASN A 118 7.36 11.47 4.87
C ASN A 118 6.81 12.16 6.12
N PHE A 119 5.75 12.96 5.99
CA PHE A 119 5.01 13.50 7.12
C PHE A 119 3.65 12.82 7.21
N TRP A 120 3.38 12.18 8.34
CA TRP A 120 2.18 11.38 8.56
C TRP A 120 1.24 12.14 9.49
N TYR A 121 -0.01 12.27 9.06
CA TYR A 121 -1.06 12.97 9.80
C TYR A 121 -2.23 12.04 10.00
N ASP A 122 -2.98 12.28 11.08
CA ASP A 122 -4.31 11.73 11.22
C ASP A 122 -5.15 12.12 9.99
N PRO A 123 -6.00 11.20 9.48
CA PRO A 123 -6.73 11.41 8.25
C PRO A 123 -7.68 12.61 8.37
N PHE A 124 -7.58 13.53 7.41
CA PHE A 124 -8.46 14.70 7.29
C PHE A 124 -9.90 14.27 6.97
N LEU A 125 -10.04 13.21 6.16
CA LEU A 125 -11.30 12.51 5.91
C LEU A 125 -11.34 11.25 6.78
N ILE A 126 -11.98 11.37 7.94
CA ILE A 126 -12.25 10.22 8.79
C ILE A 126 -13.32 9.35 8.14
N LYS A 127 -13.06 8.03 8.14
CA LYS A 127 -14.08 7.01 7.85
C LYS A 127 -15.11 7.07 8.98
N GLU A 128 -16.14 7.90 8.83
CA GLU A 128 -17.30 7.83 9.70
C GLU A 128 -18.01 6.51 9.41
N PHE A 129 -17.63 5.44 10.12
CA PHE A 129 -18.32 4.17 10.04
C PHE A 129 -18.85 3.73 11.41
N PRO A 130 -20.18 3.66 11.58
CA PRO A 130 -21.19 4.28 10.70
C PRO A 130 -21.26 5.80 10.93
N CYS A 131 -21.30 6.56 9.86
CA CYS A 131 -21.74 7.96 9.87
C CYS A 131 -23.09 8.02 10.58
N ALA A 132 -23.19 8.90 11.59
CA ALA A 132 -24.32 8.94 12.50
C ALA A 132 -25.66 9.18 11.78
N GLU A 133 -25.60 9.79 10.59
CA GLU A 133 -26.76 10.17 9.78
C GLU A 133 -26.91 9.34 8.50
N CYS A 134 -25.93 8.50 8.18
CA CYS A 134 -25.91 7.73 6.95
C CYS A 134 -26.82 6.51 7.11
N LYS A 135 -27.64 6.26 6.09
CA LYS A 135 -28.36 4.99 6.01
C LYS A 135 -27.34 3.87 5.88
N LEU A 136 -27.31 3.01 6.89
CA LEU A 136 -26.59 1.74 6.87
C LEU A 136 -27.20 0.84 5.78
N ASP A 137 -26.72 0.97 4.54
CA ASP A 137 -26.99 0.01 3.47
C ASP A 137 -26.07 -1.20 3.66
N VAL A 138 -26.43 -2.02 4.64
CA VAL A 138 -25.78 -3.30 4.87
C VAL A 138 -26.17 -4.21 3.73
N ASN A 139 -25.18 -4.68 2.96
CA ASN A 139 -25.39 -5.67 1.92
C ASN A 139 -26.26 -6.82 2.47
N PRO A 140 -27.44 -7.12 1.86
CA PRO A 140 -28.41 -8.06 2.39
C PRO A 140 -27.83 -9.44 2.70
N LYS A 141 -26.78 -9.85 1.98
CA LYS A 141 -26.06 -11.11 2.18
C LYS A 141 -25.43 -11.23 3.58
N TYR A 142 -25.01 -10.11 4.18
CA TYR A 142 -24.29 -10.07 5.46
C TYR A 142 -25.16 -9.60 6.63
N ARG A 143 -26.46 -9.40 6.42
CA ARG A 143 -27.38 -8.92 7.46
C ARG A 143 -27.50 -9.85 8.67
N HIS A 144 -27.13 -11.12 8.52
CA HIS A 144 -27.13 -12.13 9.58
C HIS A 144 -25.95 -12.00 10.58
N LEU A 145 -25.01 -11.09 10.31
CA LEU A 145 -23.84 -10.83 11.15
C LEU A 145 -23.99 -9.59 12.05
N LEU A 146 -25.14 -8.90 11.98
CA LEU A 146 -25.53 -7.78 12.85
C LEU A 146 -26.57 -8.27 13.85
#